data_AF-A0A925D6Z7-F1
#
_entry.id   AF-A0A925D6Z7-F1
#
_cell.length_a   1.000
_cell.length_b   1.000
_cell.length_c   1.000
_cell.angle_alpha   90.00
_cell.angle_beta   90.00
_cell.angle_gamma   90.00
#
_symmetry.space_group_name_H-M   'P 1'
#
loop_
_entity.id
_entity.type
_entity.pdbx_description
1 polymer ?
#
loop_
_entity_poly.entity_id
_entity_poly.type
_entity_poly.pdbx_seq_one_letter_code
_entity_poly.pdbx_strand_id
1 'polypeptide(L)'
;MVRLDEQSKGYLAQAAELRRISVSDYVRSVLVSQARREVEAAREQVISLAAAEQLALWNALNQTPKLTQSQKRLGKIMRGEL
;
A
#
# COMPACT_ATOMS: atom_id res chain seq x y z
N MET A 1 14.41 -20.37 -5.28
CA MET A 1 15.27 -19.18 -5.32
C MET A 1 14.52 -18.08 -6.08
N VAL A 2 14.17 -16.97 -5.43
CA VAL A 2 13.43 -15.87 -6.07
C VAL A 2 14.41 -15.05 -6.92
N ARG A 3 14.07 -14.79 -8.18
CA ARG A 3 14.87 -13.95 -9.06
C ARG A 3 14.52 -12.49 -8.79
N LEU A 4 15.52 -11.70 -8.43
CA LEU A 4 15.44 -10.27 -8.21
C LEU A 4 16.43 -9.59 -9.16
N ASP A 5 16.09 -8.38 -9.61
CA ASP A 5 17.04 -7.50 -10.29
C ASP A 5 18.13 -7.02 -9.32
N GLU A 6 19.25 -6.54 -9.86
CA GLU A 6 20.40 -6.12 -9.07
C GLU A 6 20.10 -4.95 -8.13
N GLN A 7 19.22 -4.03 -8.53
CA GLN A 7 18.84 -2.89 -7.70
C GLN A 7 18.05 -3.36 -6.47
N SER A 8 17.07 -4.24 -6.66
CA SER A 8 16.30 -4.85 -5.58
C SER A 8 17.19 -5.63 -4.60
N LYS A 9 18.17 -6.40 -5.11
CA LYS A 9 19.16 -7.09 -4.25
C LYS A 9 19.97 -6.11 -3.41
N GLY A 10 20.40 -4.99 -4.01
CA GLY A 10 21.15 -3.95 -3.33
C GLY A 10 20.42 -3.38 -2.11
N TYR A 11 19.13 -3.08 -2.25
CA TYR A 11 18.31 -2.59 -1.14
C TYR A 11 18.13 -3.63 -0.03
N LEU A 12 17.91 -4.90 -0.38
CA LEU A 12 17.77 -5.97 0.61
C LEU A 12 19.08 -6.20 1.39
N ALA A 13 20.23 -6.14 0.70
CA ALA A 13 21.54 -6.26 1.34
C ALA A 13 21.79 -5.14 2.34
N GLN A 14 21.59 -3.88 1.94
CA GLN A 14 21.74 -2.73 2.83
C GLN A 14 20.79 -2.81 4.04
N ALA A 15 19.54 -3.19 3.81
CA ALA A 15 18.55 -3.27 4.87
C ALA A 15 18.82 -4.40 5.88
N ALA A 16 19.42 -5.50 5.43
CA ALA A 16 19.87 -6.60 6.27
C ALA A 16 21.13 -6.23 7.07
N GLU A 17 22.09 -5.55 6.43
CA GLU A 17 23.30 -5.03 7.05
C GLU A 17 23.00 -4.05 8.18
N LEU A 18 22.11 -3.08 7.94
CA LEU A 18 21.65 -2.12 8.95
C LEU A 18 21.03 -2.80 10.18
N ARG A 19 20.47 -4.00 10.00
CA ARG A 19 19.84 -4.80 11.06
C ARG A 19 20.75 -5.90 11.61
N ARG A 20 21.95 -6.06 11.07
CA ARG A 20 22.94 -7.09 11.44
C ARG A 20 22.39 -8.52 11.38
N ILE A 21 21.60 -8.81 10.34
CA ILE A 21 21.03 -10.13 10.08
C ILE A 21 21.32 -10.56 8.65
N SER A 22 21.12 -11.84 8.32
CA SER A 22 21.25 -12.31 6.95
C SER A 22 20.15 -11.72 6.05
N VAL A 23 20.42 -11.60 4.76
CA VAL A 23 19.41 -11.16 3.77
C VAL A 23 18.18 -12.06 3.81
N SER A 24 18.38 -13.38 3.95
CA SER A 24 17.29 -14.36 4.06
C SER A 24 16.43 -14.13 5.29
N ASP A 25 17.04 -13.85 6.44
CA ASP A 25 16.31 -13.58 7.69
C ASP A 25 15.58 -12.24 7.62
N TYR A 26 16.20 -11.23 7.01
CA TYR A 26 15.55 -9.95 6.76
C TYR A 26 14.30 -10.13 5.90
N VAL A 27 14.43 -10.80 4.75
CA VAL A 27 13.31 -11.09 3.84
C VAL A 27 12.21 -11.86 4.56
N ARG A 28 12.57 -12.89 5.35
CA ARG A 28 11.60 -13.65 6.16
C ARG A 28 10.85 -12.74 7.14
N SER A 29 11.56 -11.90 7.88
CA SER A 29 10.96 -11.02 8.90
C SER A 29 9.96 -10.03 8.29
N VAL A 30 10.28 -9.48 7.11
CA VAL A 30 9.42 -8.52 6.42
C VAL A 30 8.26 -9.21 5.73
N LEU A 31 8.50 -10.29 4.98
CA LEU A 31 7.45 -10.97 4.22
C LEU A 31 6.43 -11.66 5.12
N VAL A 32 6.84 -12.31 6.21
CA VAL A 32 5.89 -13.00 7.10
C VAL A 32 4.98 -11.99 7.80
N SER A 33 5.54 -10.86 8.26
CA SER A 33 4.73 -9.81 8.89
C SER A 33 3.78 -9.15 7.90
N GLN A 34 4.22 -8.92 6.65
CA GLN A 34 3.37 -8.39 5.58
C GLN A 34 2.25 -9.37 5.21
N ALA A 35 2.58 -10.64 4.96
CA ALA A 35 1.62 -11.67 4.59
C ALA A 35 0.56 -11.87 5.70
N ARG A 36 0.97 -11.83 6.97
CA ARG A 36 0.04 -11.88 8.10
C ARG A 36 -0.98 -10.74 8.05
N ARG A 37 -0.52 -9.50 7.83
CA ARG A 37 -1.42 -8.34 7.71
C ARG A 37 -2.40 -8.50 6.55
N GLU A 38 -1.94 -8.98 5.40
CA GLU A 38 -2.80 -9.18 4.23
C GLU A 38 -3.88 -10.24 4.49
N VAL A 39 -3.53 -11.34 5.17
CA VAL A 39 -4.50 -12.38 5.56
C VAL A 39 -5.52 -11.84 6.56
N GLU A 40 -5.09 -11.13 7.60
CA GLU A 40 -5.98 -10.54 8.61
C GLU A 40 -6.92 -9.52 7.97
N ALA A 41 -6.40 -8.60 7.15
CA ALA A 41 -7.18 -7.60 6.43
C ALA A 41 -8.23 -8.22 5.50
N ALA A 42 -7.86 -9.24 4.73
CA ALA A 42 -8.78 -9.95 3.84
C ALA A 42 -9.89 -10.67 4.63
N ARG A 43 -9.53 -11.28 5.77
CA ARG A 43 -10.48 -11.99 6.64
C ARG A 43 -11.49 -11.04 7.28
N GLU A 44 -11.02 -9.88 7.75
CA GLU A 44 -11.86 -8.89 8.43
C GLU A 44 -12.59 -7.94 7.46
N GLN A 45 -12.32 -8.06 6.16
CA GLN A 45 -12.81 -7.16 5.12
C GLN A 45 -12.43 -5.69 5.38
N VAL A 46 -11.24 -5.48 5.95
CA VAL A 46 -10.69 -4.17 6.28
C VAL A 46 -9.55 -3.83 5.32
N ILE A 47 -9.42 -2.56 4.96
CA ILE A 47 -8.26 -2.06 4.21
C ILE A 47 -7.16 -1.72 5.21
N SER A 48 -6.10 -2.54 5.27
CA SER A 48 -4.91 -2.24 6.06
C SER A 48 -4.00 -1.29 5.30
N LEU A 49 -3.87 -0.06 5.78
CA LEU A 49 -3.00 0.96 5.20
C LEU A 49 -1.68 1.09 5.98
N ALA A 50 -0.57 1.27 5.28
CA ALA A 50 0.69 1.68 5.88
C ALA A 50 0.57 3.10 6.47
N ALA A 51 1.46 3.49 7.39
CA ALA A 51 1.36 4.77 8.11
C ALA A 51 1.30 5.99 7.16
N ALA A 52 2.09 5.99 6.09
CA ALA A 52 2.07 7.07 5.10
C ALA A 52 0.74 7.13 4.33
N GLU A 53 0.14 5.98 4.02
CA GLU A 53 -1.14 5.89 3.33
C GLU A 53 -2.30 6.32 4.24
N GLN A 54 -2.26 5.96 5.52
CA GLN A 54 -3.21 6.44 6.53
C GLN A 54 -3.18 7.97 6.63
N LEU A 55 -1.99 8.56 6.71
CA LEU A 55 -1.84 10.02 6.75
C LEU A 55 -2.39 10.68 5.48
N ALA A 56 -2.10 10.11 4.31
CA ALA A 56 -2.62 10.60 3.04
C ALA A 56 -4.16 10.54 2.99
N LEU A 57 -4.76 9.44 3.44
CA LEU A 57 -6.20 9.28 3.53
C LEU A 57 -6.83 10.33 4.45
N TRP A 58 -6.29 10.50 5.66
CA TRP A 58 -6.81 11.48 6.62
C TRP A 58 -6.72 12.91 6.09
N ASN A 59 -5.60 13.26 5.46
CA ASN A 59 -5.44 14.56 4.81
C ASN A 59 -6.45 14.76 3.69
N ALA A 60 -6.75 13.73 2.89
CA ALA A 60 -7.74 13.81 1.84
C ALA A 60 -9.17 13.98 2.39
N LEU A 61 -9.52 13.29 3.48
CA LEU A 61 -10.82 13.41 4.13
C LEU A 61 -11.06 14.79 4.76
N ASN A 62 -9.99 15.46 5.20
CA ASN A 62 -10.06 16.82 5.76
C ASN A 62 -10.16 17.92 4.70
N GLN A 63 -10.08 17.60 3.41
CA GLN A 63 -10.19 18.56 2.32
C GLN A 63 -11.60 18.58 1.73
N THR A 64 -12.06 19.74 1.26
CA THR A 64 -13.30 19.80 0.48
C THR A 64 -13.08 19.13 -0.88
N PRO A 65 -13.77 18.02 -1.20
CA PRO A 65 -13.55 17.31 -2.45
C PRO A 65 -14.07 18.14 -3.63
N LYS A 66 -13.21 18.37 -4.63
CA LYS A 66 -13.62 18.94 -5.92
C LYS A 66 -13.88 17.79 -6.90
N LEU A 67 -15.12 17.65 -7.34
CA LEU A 67 -15.47 16.65 -8.34
C LEU A 67 -14.74 16.93 -9.66
N THR A 68 -14.14 15.89 -10.22
CA THR A 68 -13.56 15.92 -11.57
C THR A 68 -14.66 16.09 -12.62
N GLN A 69 -14.29 16.49 -13.83
CA GLN A 69 -15.25 16.60 -14.95
C GLN A 69 -15.92 15.25 -15.24
N SER A 70 -15.19 14.14 -15.12
CA SER A 70 -15.73 12.79 -15.29
C SER A 70 -16.77 12.45 -14.22
N GLN A 71 -16.51 12.77 -12.94
CA GLN A 71 -17.48 12.55 -11.86
C GLN A 71 -18.73 13.41 -12.01
N LYS A 72 -18.59 14.67 -12.47
CA LYS A 72 -19.73 15.54 -12.77
C LYS A 72 -20.59 14.99 -13.90
N ARG A 73 -19.96 14.51 -14.99
CA ARG A 73 -20.66 13.85 -16.10
C ARG A 73 -21.41 12.62 -15.60
N LEU A 74 -20.75 11.72 -14.87
CA LEU A 74 -21.39 10.55 -14.29
C LEU A 74 -22.61 10.93 -13.42
N GLY A 75 -22.49 11.96 -12.59
CA GLY A 75 -23.60 12.46 -11.78
C GLY A 75 -24.81 12.92 -12.60
N LYS A 76 -24.60 13.57 -13.75
CA LYS A 76 -25.69 13.95 -14.67
C LYS A 76 -26.39 12.71 -15.23
N ILE A 77 -25.63 11.69 -15.64
CA ILE A 77 -26.17 10.40 -16.12
C ILE A 77 -27.06 9.77 -15.05
N MET A 78 -26.56 9.69 -13.81
CA MET A 78 -27.29 9.07 -12.69
C MET A 78 -28.57 9.82 -12.32
N ARG A 79 -28.65 11.13 -12.58
CA ARG A 79 -29.85 11.95 -12.37
C ARG A 79 -30.78 12.02 -13.59
N GLY A 80 -30.41 11.40 -14.71
CA GLY A 80 -31.18 11.47 -15.96
C GLY A 80 -31.17 12.85 -16.61
N GLU A 81 -30.17 13.70 -16.31
CA GLU A 81 -30.01 15.08 -16.83
C GLU A 81 -29.18 15.11 -18.12
N LEU A 82 -29.21 14.02 -18.89
CA LEU A 82 -28.47 13.89 -20.15
C LEU A 82 -29.20 14.59 -21.30
#